data_AF-A0A0A6PE41-F1
#
_entry.id   AF-A0A0A6PE41-F1
#
_cell.length_a   1.000
_cell.length_b   1.000
_cell.length_c   1.000
_cell.angle_alpha   90.00
_cell.angle_beta   90.00
_cell.angle_gamma   90.00
#
_symmetry.space_group_name_H-M   'P 1'
#
loop_
_entity.id
_entity.type
_entity.pdbx_description
1 polymer ?
#
loop_
_entity_poly.entity_id
_entity_poly.type
_entity_poly.pdbx_seq_one_letter_code
_entity_poly.pdbx_strand_id
1 'polypeptide(L)'
;MIQLKQRPPIPATLKSKKVKKIKRQIAEKIEQGEVITSEDFPSYWRKDDIKETLWEYHNRKCCYCERKRDLKRESDVEHFRPKAAVTEDKEHDGYWWLAYEWDNYFFSCKLCNQEYKKKLKSNTTKICWTGFATPSVTF
;
A
#
# COMPACT_ATOMS: atom_id res chain seq x y z
N MET A 1 2.21 16.46 12.54
CA MET A 1 2.13 16.17 11.10
C MET A 1 3.48 15.72 10.57
N ILE A 2 3.52 14.59 9.85
CA ILE A 2 4.76 14.16 9.16
C ILE A 2 5.04 15.12 8.01
N GLN A 3 6.19 15.81 8.07
CA GLN A 3 6.68 16.61 6.95
C GLN A 3 7.41 15.68 5.99
N LEU A 4 6.73 15.29 4.92
CA LEU A 4 7.31 14.49 3.84
C LEU A 4 8.20 15.39 2.97
N LYS A 5 9.39 14.90 2.65
CA LYS A 5 10.28 15.52 1.67
C LYS A 5 9.87 15.06 0.25
N GLN A 6 10.74 15.30 -0.73
CA GLN A 6 10.61 14.64 -2.02
C GLN A 6 10.67 13.12 -1.85
N ARG A 7 9.78 12.41 -2.56
CA ARG A 7 9.73 10.96 -2.51
C ARG A 7 11.01 10.38 -3.10
N PRO A 8 11.68 9.43 -2.42
CA PRO A 8 12.91 8.84 -2.93
C PRO A 8 12.60 7.98 -4.18
N PRO A 9 13.63 7.69 -5.00
CA PRO A 9 13.47 6.89 -6.19
C PRO A 9 12.97 5.48 -5.86
N ILE A 10 12.27 4.88 -6.83
CA ILE A 10 11.69 3.55 -6.70
C ILE A 10 12.80 2.53 -6.32
N PRO A 11 12.61 1.74 -5.24
CA PRO A 11 13.56 0.71 -4.80
C PRO A 11 13.84 -0.37 -5.86
N ALA A 12 15.00 -1.01 -5.75
CA ALA A 12 15.47 -2.02 -6.70
C ALA A 12 14.51 -3.23 -6.77
N THR A 13 13.93 -3.65 -5.65
CA THR A 13 12.96 -4.76 -5.61
C THR A 13 11.79 -4.50 -6.56
N LEU A 14 11.23 -3.29 -6.56
CA LEU A 14 10.08 -2.95 -7.40
C LEU A 14 10.44 -2.79 -8.88
N LYS A 15 11.67 -2.38 -9.19
CA LYS A 15 12.17 -2.30 -10.58
C LYS A 15 12.52 -3.65 -11.18
N SER A 16 12.61 -4.70 -10.36
CA SER A 16 13.07 -6.01 -10.80
C SER A 16 12.19 -6.62 -11.89
N LYS A 17 12.80 -7.41 -12.79
CA LYS A 17 12.08 -8.17 -13.83
C LYS A 17 11.01 -9.11 -13.24
N LYS A 18 11.20 -9.56 -12.00
CA LYS A 18 10.26 -10.43 -11.27
C LYS A 18 8.92 -9.73 -11.02
N VAL A 19 8.94 -8.49 -10.50
CA VAL A 19 7.72 -7.72 -10.24
C VAL A 19 7.00 -7.40 -11.55
N LYS A 20 7.73 -7.05 -12.63
CA LYS A 20 7.14 -6.85 -13.96
C LYS A 20 6.44 -8.10 -14.49
N LYS A 21 7.05 -9.27 -14.33
CA LYS A 21 6.45 -10.56 -14.72
C LYS A 21 5.15 -10.83 -13.96
N ILE A 22 5.13 -10.57 -12.65
CA ILE A 22 3.95 -10.77 -11.80
C ILE A 22 2.82 -9.82 -12.20
N LYS A 23 3.12 -8.52 -12.43
CA LYS A 23 2.12 -7.57 -12.94
C LYS A 23 1.47 -8.08 -14.22
N ARG A 24 2.27 -8.63 -15.14
CA ARG A 24 1.77 -9.21 -16.38
C ARG A 24 0.89 -10.44 -16.13
N GLN A 25 1.33 -11.37 -15.26
CA GLN A 25 0.54 -12.56 -14.92
C GLN A 25 -0.82 -12.21 -14.30
N ILE A 26 -0.87 -11.18 -13.46
CA ILE A 26 -2.12 -10.70 -12.87
C ILE A 26 -3.02 -10.09 -13.94
N ALA A 27 -2.48 -9.29 -14.86
CA ALA A 27 -3.25 -8.74 -15.97
C ALA A 27 -3.81 -9.85 -16.87
N GLU A 28 -3.00 -10.85 -17.22
CA GLU A 28 -3.42 -12.02 -18.01
C GLU A 28 -4.58 -12.79 -17.34
N LYS A 29 -4.51 -13.00 -16.01
CA LYS A 29 -5.59 -13.66 -15.25
C LYS A 29 -6.91 -12.89 -15.29
N ILE A 30 -6.83 -11.57 -15.19
CA ILE A 30 -8.01 -10.69 -15.21
C ILE A 30 -8.63 -10.68 -16.61
N GLU A 31 -7.82 -10.65 -17.66
CA GLU A 31 -8.29 -10.79 -19.04
C GLU A 31 -8.99 -12.14 -19.28
N GLN A 32 -8.56 -13.20 -18.58
CA GLN A 32 -9.21 -14.52 -18.61
C GLN A 32 -10.50 -14.60 -17.77
N GLY A 33 -10.85 -13.55 -17.03
CA GLY A 33 -12.00 -13.53 -16.14
C GLY A 33 -11.82 -14.32 -14.85
N GLU A 34 -10.57 -14.62 -14.47
CA GLU A 34 -10.28 -15.25 -13.17
C GLU A 34 -10.45 -14.23 -12.03
N VAL A 35 -11.03 -14.70 -10.92
CA VAL A 35 -11.12 -13.90 -9.69
C VAL A 35 -9.75 -13.83 -9.04
N ILE A 36 -9.21 -12.61 -8.90
CA ILE A 36 -7.95 -12.36 -8.22
C ILE A 36 -8.12 -12.43 -6.70
N THR A 37 -7.24 -13.16 -6.03
CA THR A 37 -7.25 -13.23 -4.56
C THR A 37 -5.99 -12.62 -3.98
N SER A 38 -5.93 -12.48 -2.65
CA SER A 38 -4.76 -11.88 -1.99
C SER A 38 -3.49 -12.73 -2.14
N GLU A 39 -3.66 -14.01 -2.42
CA GLU A 39 -2.61 -15.02 -2.59
C GLU A 39 -1.83 -14.83 -3.90
N ASP A 40 -2.44 -14.26 -4.94
CA ASP A 40 -1.81 -13.95 -6.23
C ASP A 40 -0.74 -12.85 -6.12
N PHE A 41 -0.66 -12.18 -4.96
CA PHE A 41 0.26 -11.08 -4.72
C PHE A 41 1.33 -11.47 -3.69
N PRO A 42 2.49 -11.99 -4.16
CA PRO A 42 3.64 -12.18 -3.27
C PRO A 42 4.02 -10.89 -2.55
N SER A 43 4.34 -11.00 -1.26
CA SER A 43 4.60 -9.85 -0.39
C SER A 43 5.96 -9.17 -0.61
N TYR A 44 6.27 -8.75 -1.83
CA TYR A 44 7.53 -8.06 -2.19
C TYR A 44 7.71 -6.75 -1.41
N TRP A 45 6.63 -6.05 -1.06
CA TRP A 45 6.66 -4.86 -0.21
C TRP A 45 7.27 -5.10 1.19
N ARG A 46 7.42 -6.36 1.62
CA ARG A 46 8.06 -6.70 2.90
C ARG A 46 9.59 -6.74 2.84
N LYS A 47 10.21 -6.56 1.66
CA LYS A 47 11.66 -6.54 1.52
C LYS A 47 12.27 -5.33 2.23
N ASP A 48 13.48 -5.54 2.76
CA ASP A 48 14.14 -4.56 3.63
C ASP A 48 14.44 -3.26 2.87
N ASP A 49 14.79 -3.33 1.58
CA ASP A 49 15.04 -2.14 0.74
C ASP A 49 13.83 -1.19 0.70
N ILE A 50 12.62 -1.75 0.53
CA ILE A 50 11.36 -0.99 0.52
C ILE A 50 11.07 -0.44 1.91
N LYS A 51 11.20 -1.26 2.94
CA LYS A 51 10.89 -0.86 4.33
C LYS A 51 11.83 0.23 4.82
N GLU A 52 13.13 0.09 4.60
CA GLU A 52 14.16 1.06 4.96
C GLU A 52 13.90 2.39 4.24
N THR A 53 13.70 2.34 2.93
CA THR A 53 13.42 3.55 2.13
C THR A 53 12.17 4.29 2.63
N LEU A 54 11.07 3.58 2.89
CA LEU A 54 9.84 4.20 3.41
C LEU A 54 10.00 4.75 4.83
N TRP A 55 10.73 4.02 5.69
CA TRP A 55 10.98 4.42 7.06
C TRP A 55 11.80 5.70 7.13
N GLU A 56 12.85 5.81 6.34
CA GLU A 56 13.64 7.04 6.22
C GLU A 56 12.82 8.19 5.64
N TYR A 57 12.07 7.92 4.56
CA TYR A 57 11.21 8.90 3.91
C TYR A 57 10.16 9.50 4.85
N HIS A 58 9.58 8.68 5.73
CA HIS A 58 8.60 9.13 6.74
C HIS A 58 9.24 9.71 8.01
N ASN A 59 10.53 10.06 7.99
CA ASN A 59 11.27 10.52 9.17
C ASN A 59 11.13 9.57 10.37
N ARG A 60 11.09 8.26 10.09
CA ARG A 60 10.99 7.17 11.06
C ARG A 60 9.65 7.15 11.81
N LYS A 61 8.61 7.80 11.27
CA LYS A 61 7.28 7.93 11.89
C LYS A 61 6.23 7.10 11.16
N CYS A 62 5.32 6.48 11.92
CA CYS A 62 4.16 5.77 11.36
C CYS A 62 3.18 6.75 10.71
N CYS A 63 2.69 6.43 9.50
CA CYS A 63 1.73 7.28 8.76
C CYS A 63 0.39 7.50 9.48
N TYR A 64 0.03 6.65 10.45
CA TYR A 64 -1.21 6.78 11.22
C TYR A 64 -1.01 7.54 12.53
N CYS A 65 -0.16 7.02 13.42
CA CYS A 65 -0.02 7.59 14.76
C CYS A 65 1.05 8.68 14.86
N GLU A 66 1.82 8.92 13.80
CA GLU A 66 2.93 9.88 13.71
C GLU A 66 4.04 9.72 14.76
N ARG A 67 4.00 8.67 15.57
CA ARG A 67 5.04 8.34 16.55
C ARG A 67 6.25 7.76 15.83
N LYS A 68 7.44 8.03 16.36
CA LYS A 68 8.69 7.40 15.91
C LYS A 68 8.61 5.90 16.19
N ARG A 69 9.08 5.09 15.24
CA ARG A 69 9.02 3.63 15.28
C ARG A 69 10.36 3.02 14.92
N ASP A 70 10.63 1.88 15.51
CA ASP A 70 11.81 1.08 15.18
C ASP A 70 11.52 0.19 13.96
N LEU A 71 12.43 0.20 13.00
CA LEU A 71 12.31 -0.56 11.76
C LEU A 71 12.30 -2.08 12.00
N LYS A 72 13.06 -2.61 12.96
CA LYS A 72 13.16 -4.06 13.17
C LYS A 72 11.97 -4.63 13.93
N ARG A 73 11.35 -3.82 14.79
CA ARG A 73 10.24 -4.26 15.67
C ARG A 73 8.85 -3.93 15.14
N GLU A 74 8.69 -2.78 14.48
CA GLU A 74 7.37 -2.23 14.16
C GLU A 74 7.29 -1.72 12.72
N SER A 75 7.82 -2.47 11.73
CA SER A 75 7.78 -2.11 10.31
C SER A 75 6.81 -2.93 9.48
N ASP A 76 5.62 -2.39 9.26
CA ASP A 76 4.73 -2.84 8.21
C ASP A 76 4.68 -1.83 7.07
N VAL A 77 4.33 -2.32 5.89
CA VAL A 77 4.04 -1.49 4.73
C VAL A 77 2.55 -1.49 4.48
N GLU A 78 1.98 -0.30 4.51
CA GLU A 78 0.58 -0.02 4.24
C GLU A 78 0.38 0.25 2.75
N HIS A 79 -0.76 -0.19 2.23
CA HIS A 79 -1.20 0.16 0.87
C HIS A 79 -2.26 1.25 0.99
N PHE A 80 -2.06 2.40 0.34
CA PHE A 80 -3.05 3.48 0.37
C PHE A 80 -4.37 3.06 -0.30
N ARG A 81 -4.27 2.35 -1.42
CA ARG A 81 -5.38 1.68 -2.09
C ARG A 81 -5.25 0.16 -1.92
N PRO A 82 -6.28 -0.53 -1.41
CA PRO A 82 -6.22 -1.97 -1.18
C PRO A 82 -6.18 -2.74 -2.51
N LYS A 83 -5.41 -3.83 -2.55
CA LYS A 83 -5.10 -4.56 -3.79
C LYS A 83 -6.15 -5.56 -4.27
N ALA A 84 -6.97 -6.11 -3.37
CA ALA A 84 -7.80 -7.30 -3.68
C ALA A 84 -9.29 -7.13 -3.33
N ALA A 85 -9.67 -6.14 -2.52
CA ALA A 85 -11.07 -5.85 -2.21
C ALA A 85 -11.19 -4.45 -1.61
N VAL A 86 -12.29 -3.78 -1.93
CA VAL A 86 -12.70 -2.54 -1.26
C VAL A 86 -13.82 -2.89 -0.28
N THR A 87 -13.76 -2.39 0.96
CA THR A 87 -14.79 -2.70 1.96
C THR A 87 -16.12 -2.02 1.68
N GLU A 88 -16.08 -0.88 0.99
CA GLU A 88 -17.24 -0.03 0.69
C GLU A 88 -18.03 -0.53 -0.52
N ASP A 89 -17.37 -1.29 -1.40
CA ASP A 89 -17.94 -1.84 -2.62
C ASP A 89 -17.45 -3.27 -2.80
N LYS A 90 -18.36 -4.23 -2.60
CA LYS A 90 -18.06 -5.66 -2.70
C LYS A 90 -17.92 -6.14 -4.15
N GLU A 91 -18.42 -5.38 -5.11
CA GLU A 91 -18.31 -5.68 -6.53
C GLU A 91 -16.98 -5.15 -7.11
N HIS A 92 -16.27 -4.31 -6.35
CA HIS A 92 -14.96 -3.81 -6.77
C HIS A 92 -13.86 -4.83 -6.45
N ASP A 93 -13.19 -5.32 -7.49
CA ASP A 93 -12.06 -6.27 -7.45
C ASP A 93 -10.76 -5.71 -6.81
N GLY A 94 -10.85 -4.58 -6.10
CA GLY A 94 -9.70 -3.83 -5.61
C GLY A 94 -8.84 -3.16 -6.70
N TYR A 95 -7.80 -2.47 -6.26
CA TYR A 95 -6.87 -1.74 -7.14
C TYR A 95 -5.65 -2.59 -7.44
N TRP A 96 -5.83 -3.72 -8.13
CA TRP A 96 -4.78 -4.69 -8.41
C TRP A 96 -3.59 -4.09 -9.16
N TRP A 97 -3.84 -3.13 -10.06
CA TRP A 97 -2.79 -2.43 -10.80
C TRP A 97 -1.89 -1.58 -9.89
N LEU A 98 -2.39 -1.15 -8.74
CA LEU A 98 -1.64 -0.38 -7.73
C LEU A 98 -0.90 -1.27 -6.73
N ALA A 99 -1.02 -2.60 -6.82
CA ALA A 99 -0.47 -3.52 -5.81
C ALA A 99 1.05 -3.41 -5.66
N TYR A 100 1.76 -3.05 -6.73
CA TYR A 100 3.23 -2.85 -6.74
C TYR A 100 3.63 -1.47 -7.26
N GLU A 101 2.78 -0.47 -7.03
CA GLU A 101 3.12 0.91 -7.32
C GLU A 101 3.79 1.55 -6.11
N TRP A 102 4.95 2.18 -6.34
CA TRP A 102 5.74 2.77 -5.28
C TRP A 102 4.96 3.84 -4.52
N ASP A 103 4.17 4.64 -5.23
CA ASP A 103 3.36 5.71 -4.66
C ASP A 103 2.18 5.22 -3.82
N ASN A 104 1.82 3.94 -3.96
CA ASN A 104 0.76 3.32 -3.16
C ASN A 104 1.26 2.82 -1.79
N TYR A 105 2.57 2.88 -1.51
CA TYR A 105 3.15 2.32 -0.28
C TYR A 105 3.50 3.37 0.78
N PHE A 106 3.23 3.04 2.04
CA PHE A 106 3.47 3.91 3.19
C PHE A 106 4.04 3.11 4.37
N PHE A 107 4.97 3.70 5.12
CA PHE A 107 5.44 3.08 6.36
C PHE A 107 4.39 3.20 7.48
N SER A 108 4.02 2.06 8.06
CA SER A 108 3.07 1.96 9.17
C SER A 108 3.61 1.05 10.27
N CYS A 109 3.22 1.32 11.51
CA CYS A 109 3.52 0.36 12.58
C CYS A 109 2.54 -0.80 12.58
N LYS A 110 3.03 -1.97 13.01
CA LYS A 110 2.23 -3.19 13.10
C LYS A 110 0.93 -2.99 13.88
N LEU A 111 0.98 -2.28 15.01
CA LEU A 111 -0.21 -1.97 15.80
C LEU A 111 -1.25 -1.19 14.99
N CYS A 112 -0.87 -0.06 14.37
CA CYS A 112 -1.82 0.74 13.60
C CYS A 112 -2.35 -0.01 12.36
N ASN A 113 -1.48 -0.68 11.62
CA ASN A 113 -1.88 -1.47 10.44
C ASN A 113 -2.86 -2.60 10.83
N GLN A 114 -2.56 -3.35 11.90
CA GLN A 114 -3.41 -4.47 12.33
C GLN A 114 -4.72 -4.00 12.97
N GLU A 115 -4.68 -2.97 13.83
CA GLU A 115 -5.89 -2.39 14.43
C GLU A 115 -6.79 -1.77 13.36
N TYR A 116 -6.21 -1.13 12.33
CA TYR A 116 -6.97 -0.63 11.18
C TYR A 116 -7.69 -1.76 10.44
N LYS A 117 -7.00 -2.89 10.17
CA LYS A 117 -7.61 -4.07 9.55
C LYS A 117 -8.72 -4.70 10.37
N LYS A 118 -8.64 -4.64 11.70
CA LYS A 118 -9.73 -5.08 12.59
C LYS A 118 -10.93 -4.15 12.49
N LYS A 119 -10.70 -2.84 12.53
CA LYS A 119 -11.74 -1.81 12.37
C LYS A 119 -12.43 -1.84 11.00
N LEU A 120 -11.74 -2.27 9.94
CA LEU A 120 -12.36 -2.48 8.63
C LEU A 120 -13.35 -3.67 8.61
N LYS A 121 -13.18 -4.66 9.50
CA LYS A 121 -14.07 -5.83 9.57
C LYS A 121 -15.27 -5.61 10.51
N SER A 122 -15.13 -4.71 11.48
CA SER A 122 -16.21 -4.29 12.37
C SER A 122 -16.67 -2.90 11.94
N ASN A 123 -17.77 -2.81 11.19
CA ASN A 123 -18.37 -1.56 10.72
C ASN A 123 -18.07 -0.32 11.58
N THR A 124 -17.83 0.80 10.88
CA THR A 124 -17.89 2.21 11.30
C THR A 124 -16.56 2.92 11.59
N THR A 125 -16.37 4.01 10.84
CA THR A 125 -15.48 5.18 11.04
C THR A 125 -14.16 5.19 10.25
N LYS A 126 -14.26 5.73 9.02
CA LYS A 126 -13.16 6.39 8.29
C LYS A 126 -12.56 7.49 9.19
N ILE A 127 -11.30 7.33 9.58
CA ILE A 127 -10.50 8.46 10.06
C ILE A 127 -9.36 8.69 9.07
N CYS A 128 -9.66 9.63 8.17
CA CYS A 128 -8.80 10.73 7.74
C CYS A 128 -7.51 10.40 6.98
N TRP A 129 -7.64 10.26 5.66
CA TRP A 129 -6.82 11.03 4.71
C TRP A 129 -7.76 11.63 3.66
N THR A 130 -8.62 12.56 4.08
CA THR A 130 -9.26 13.50 3.16
C THR A 130 -8.24 14.59 2.87
N GLY A 131 -7.37 14.34 1.90
CA GLY A 131 -6.25 15.22 1.61
C GLY A 131 -5.55 14.94 0.28
N PHE A 132 -6.31 14.52 -0.73
CA PHE A 132 -5.93 14.73 -2.14
C PHE A 132 -7.21 15.11 -2.88
N ALA A 133 -7.44 16.42 -2.99
CA ALA A 133 -8.29 16.94 -4.04
C ALA A 133 -7.67 16.52 -5.37
N THR A 134 -8.37 15.67 -6.12
CA THR A 134 -8.09 15.49 -7.54
C THR A 134 -8.28 16.84 -8.22
N PRO A 135 -7.31 17.38 -8.99
CA PRO A 135 -7.65 18.42 -9.93
C PRO A 135 -8.61 17.80 -10.94
N SER A 136 -9.80 18.39 -11.03
CA SER A 136 -10.80 18.11 -12.07
C SER A 136 -10.13 18.23 -13.43
N VAL A 137 -9.91 17.10 -14.11
CA VAL A 137 -9.68 17.10 -15.54
C VAL A 137 -11.05 17.30 -16.19
N THR A 138 -11.35 18.54 -16.53
CA THR A 138 -12.39 18.85 -17.51
C THR A 138 -11.86 18.48 -18.89
N PHE A 139 -12.67 17.75 -19.64
CA PHE A 139 -12.49 17.46 -21.06
C PHE A 139 -12.34 18.74 -21.89
#